data_AF-A0A3R7DLY1-F1
#
_entry.id   AF-A0A3R7DLY1-F1
#
_cell.length_a   1.000
_cell.length_b   1.000
_cell.length_c   1.000
_cell.angle_alpha   90.00
_cell.angle_beta   90.00
_cell.angle_gamma   90.00
#
_symmetry.space_group_name_H-M   'P 1'
#
loop_
_entity.id
_entity.type
_entity.pdbx_description
1 polymer ?
#
loop_
_entity_poly.entity_id
_entity_poly.type
_entity_poly.pdbx_seq_one_letter_code
_entity_poly.pdbx_strand_id
1 'polypeptide(L)'
;MPVSSSAQDNSANPLAFNLPALGKLVKDTRLRCMLNVRDAADSIGVSSGVLTRIENGKSVRTERLFKVLTGFGLAMLVMPRGDADIVTQALGQTVNWHDVMASQSRARKPDTKPTVALDMTTPTLFVDYDGTLHAGHAFVDERGQITLDSGRPLFEFAPLLIGMLEPYPAVQIVLTTSWLQTMPTEIVISYLPPELARRVVDTTRGRKARFSYMQNGSGRTDIITCYAFGKGLKNWLALDDSVYDASNFGREPGELVQNFVLLDSTLGISDEGAQQRVREWLVRVHNNRNT
;
A
#
# COMPACT_ATOMS: atom_id res chain seq x y z
N MET A 1 -36.54 -21.07 34.18
CA MET A 1 -35.10 -21.34 34.34
C MET A 1 -34.40 -20.90 33.07
N PRO A 2 -33.62 -19.81 33.06
CA PRO A 2 -32.78 -19.49 31.92
C PRO A 2 -31.55 -20.40 31.99
N VAL A 3 -31.27 -21.15 30.92
CA VAL A 3 -30.02 -21.89 30.79
C VAL A 3 -28.95 -20.91 30.34
N SER A 4 -27.93 -20.79 31.17
CA SER A 4 -26.80 -19.89 31.05
C SER A 4 -26.03 -20.03 29.73
N SER A 5 -25.68 -18.87 29.18
CA SER A 5 -24.58 -18.67 28.24
C SER A 5 -23.25 -19.08 28.89
N SER A 6 -22.51 -19.99 28.25
CA SER A 6 -21.05 -19.90 28.08
C SER A 6 -20.51 -21.12 27.31
N ALA A 7 -20.61 -21.09 25.99
CA ALA A 7 -19.62 -21.74 25.14
C ALA A 7 -18.90 -20.61 24.40
N GLN A 8 -17.91 -20.00 25.07
CA GLN A 8 -16.85 -19.34 24.31
C GLN A 8 -16.14 -20.47 23.56
N ASP A 9 -16.57 -20.70 22.33
CA ASP A 9 -15.82 -21.50 21.37
C ASP A 9 -14.45 -20.84 21.25
N ASN A 10 -13.45 -21.47 21.87
CA ASN A 10 -12.09 -21.01 21.89
C ASN A 10 -11.48 -21.33 20.52
N SER A 11 -12.01 -20.66 19.47
CA SER A 11 -11.56 -20.82 18.09
C SER A 11 -10.11 -20.37 18.04
N ALA A 12 -9.19 -21.34 18.10
CA ALA A 12 -7.77 -21.10 18.12
C ALA A 12 -7.41 -20.21 16.91
N ASN A 13 -6.83 -19.04 17.17
CA ASN A 13 -6.43 -18.10 16.14
C ASN A 13 -5.54 -18.82 15.11
N PRO A 14 -6.01 -19.04 13.86
CA PRO A 14 -5.30 -19.82 12.85
C PRO A 14 -4.13 -19.05 12.21
N LEU A 15 -3.89 -17.81 12.63
CA LEU A 15 -2.93 -16.93 12.01
C LEU A 15 -1.50 -17.15 12.50
N ALA A 16 -0.60 -17.44 11.55
CA ALA A 16 0.84 -17.44 11.75
C ALA A 16 1.49 -16.21 11.14
N PHE A 17 1.67 -15.14 11.92
CA PHE A 17 2.32 -13.90 11.46
C PHE A 17 3.85 -13.90 11.65
N ASN A 18 4.40 -14.90 12.34
CA ASN A 18 5.84 -15.14 12.48
C ASN A 18 6.13 -16.62 12.81
N LEU A 19 7.41 -17.01 12.87
CA LEU A 19 7.80 -18.40 13.17
C LEU A 19 7.33 -18.88 14.55
N PRO A 20 7.42 -18.09 15.65
CA PRO A 20 6.83 -18.49 16.94
C PRO A 20 5.33 -18.77 16.90
N ALA A 21 4.54 -17.92 16.23
CA ALA A 21 3.09 -18.11 16.09
C ALA A 21 2.78 -19.39 15.28
N LEU A 22 3.51 -19.62 14.18
CA LEU A 22 3.42 -20.86 13.40
C LEU A 22 3.76 -22.09 14.25
N GLY A 23 4.83 -22.02 15.03
CA GLY A 23 5.26 -23.10 15.91
C GLY A 23 4.22 -23.43 16.97
N LYS A 24 3.58 -22.41 17.55
CA LYS A 24 2.47 -22.59 18.49
C LYS A 24 1.29 -23.31 17.85
N LEU A 25 0.89 -22.92 16.63
CA LEU A 25 -0.19 -23.59 15.90
C LEU A 25 0.10 -25.07 15.62
N VAL A 26 1.33 -25.39 15.22
CA VAL A 26 1.77 -26.77 15.00
C VAL A 26 1.74 -27.56 16.31
N LYS A 27 2.25 -26.97 17.40
CA LYS A 27 2.26 -27.58 18.73
C LYS A 27 0.85 -27.83 19.27
N ASP A 28 -0.02 -26.83 19.20
CA ASP A 28 -1.41 -26.90 19.64
C ASP A 28 -2.16 -27.97 18.83
N THR A 29 -1.86 -28.12 17.53
CA THR A 29 -2.43 -29.19 16.69
C THR A 29 -1.91 -30.57 17.08
N ARG A 30 -0.61 -30.76 17.29
CA ARG A 30 -0.07 -32.03 17.78
C ARG A 30 -0.69 -32.45 19.11
N LEU A 31 -0.83 -31.51 20.04
CA LEU A 31 -1.42 -31.76 21.35
C LEU A 31 -2.90 -32.17 21.24
N ARG A 32 -3.66 -31.57 20.31
CA ARG A 32 -5.04 -32.00 19.99
C ARG A 32 -5.10 -33.42 19.42
N CYS A 33 -4.08 -33.84 18.67
CA CYS A 33 -3.94 -35.23 18.21
C CYS A 33 -3.47 -36.20 19.31
N MET A 34 -3.20 -35.72 20.54
CA MET A 34 -2.69 -36.51 21.67
C MET A 34 -1.37 -37.25 21.40
N LEU A 35 -0.57 -36.74 20.46
CA LEU A 35 0.73 -37.33 20.11
C LEU A 35 1.87 -36.66 20.88
N ASN A 36 2.80 -37.45 21.38
CA ASN A 36 4.10 -36.90 21.79
C ASN A 36 4.93 -36.54 20.54
N VAL A 37 6.00 -35.78 20.73
CA VAL A 37 6.83 -35.26 19.62
C VAL A 37 7.46 -36.39 18.80
N ARG A 38 7.83 -37.52 19.41
CA ARG A 38 8.45 -38.65 18.72
C ARG A 38 7.44 -39.33 17.81
N ASP A 39 6.29 -39.72 18.35
CA ASP A 39 5.25 -40.45 17.60
C ASP A 39 4.69 -39.61 16.44
N ALA A 40 4.52 -38.30 16.66
CA ALA A 40 4.10 -37.38 15.61
C ALA A 40 5.14 -37.24 14.50
N ALA A 41 6.43 -37.11 14.87
CA ALA A 41 7.50 -36.99 13.90
C ALA A 41 7.64 -38.26 13.05
N ASP A 42 7.55 -39.43 13.68
CA ASP A 42 7.61 -40.73 13.01
C ASP A 42 6.42 -40.91 12.05
N SER A 43 5.21 -40.57 12.49
CA SER A 43 3.98 -40.66 11.66
C SER A 43 4.02 -39.74 10.42
N ILE A 44 4.63 -38.57 10.55
CA ILE A 44 4.78 -37.59 9.45
C ILE A 44 6.00 -37.93 8.58
N GLY A 45 6.93 -38.76 9.07
CA GLY A 45 8.18 -39.08 8.39
C GLY A 45 9.16 -37.91 8.39
N VAL A 46 9.32 -37.24 9.53
CA VAL A 46 10.35 -36.23 9.81
C VAL A 46 11.10 -36.59 11.10
N SER A 47 12.28 -36.00 11.34
CA SER A 47 12.96 -36.23 12.62
C SER A 47 12.28 -35.44 13.74
N SER A 48 12.31 -35.98 14.97
CA SER A 48 11.83 -35.29 16.18
C SER A 48 12.49 -33.91 16.38
N GLY A 49 13.76 -33.77 15.97
CA GLY A 49 14.48 -32.50 15.97
C GLY A 49 13.89 -31.47 15.00
N VAL A 50 13.43 -31.88 13.81
CA VAL A 50 12.75 -30.97 12.87
C VAL A 50 11.42 -30.49 13.46
N LEU A 51 10.61 -31.39 14.00
CA LEU A 51 9.32 -31.04 14.60
C LEU A 51 9.51 -30.12 15.82
N THR A 52 10.46 -30.44 16.70
CA THR A 52 10.81 -29.60 17.88
C THR A 52 11.27 -28.21 17.45
N ARG A 53 12.04 -28.09 16.36
CA ARG A 53 12.48 -26.78 15.86
C ARG A 53 11.29 -25.94 15.37
N ILE A 54 10.38 -26.55 14.62
CA ILE A 54 9.16 -25.87 14.13
C ILE A 54 8.32 -25.41 15.31
N GLU A 55 8.01 -26.29 16.28
CA GLU A 55 7.21 -25.96 17.47
C GLU A 55 7.80 -24.83 18.32
N ASN A 56 9.13 -24.68 18.32
CA ASN A 56 9.85 -23.62 19.01
C ASN A 56 10.09 -22.37 18.14
N GLY A 57 9.43 -22.26 16.99
CA GLY A 57 9.52 -21.11 16.09
C GLY A 57 10.90 -20.91 15.47
N LYS A 58 11.64 -22.00 15.20
CA LYS A 58 12.94 -21.97 14.54
C LYS A 58 12.80 -22.32 13.06
N SER A 59 13.69 -21.77 12.24
CA SER A 59 13.73 -22.04 10.82
C SER A 59 14.11 -23.51 10.52
N VAL A 60 13.47 -24.04 9.49
CA VAL A 60 13.75 -25.33 8.86
C VAL A 60 13.67 -25.15 7.34
N ARG A 61 14.09 -26.16 6.57
CA ARG A 61 13.87 -26.14 5.12
C ARG A 61 12.37 -26.12 4.82
N THR A 62 11.97 -25.30 3.84
CA THR A 62 10.57 -25.10 3.45
C THR A 62 9.84 -26.40 3.13
N GLU A 63 10.49 -27.34 2.43
CA GLU A 63 9.98 -28.69 2.16
C GLU A 63 9.56 -29.43 3.44
N ARG A 64 10.36 -29.32 4.51
CA ARG A 64 10.07 -29.98 5.79
C ARG A 64 8.92 -29.29 6.52
N LEU A 65 8.80 -27.97 6.40
CA LEU A 65 7.66 -27.24 6.93
C LEU A 65 6.36 -27.70 6.27
N PHE A 66 6.31 -27.71 4.93
CA PHE A 66 5.12 -28.18 4.20
C PHE A 66 4.76 -29.62 4.57
N LYS A 67 5.76 -30.52 4.68
CA LYS A 67 5.52 -31.91 5.10
C LYS A 67 4.84 -31.99 6.48
N VAL A 68 5.26 -31.18 7.44
CA VAL A 68 4.67 -31.13 8.79
C VAL A 68 3.26 -30.52 8.77
N LEU A 69 3.05 -29.43 8.02
CA LEU A 69 1.73 -28.83 7.88
C LEU A 69 0.73 -29.81 7.27
N THR A 70 1.08 -30.42 6.12
CA THR A 70 0.24 -31.44 5.46
C THR A 70 0.00 -32.64 6.37
N GLY A 71 1.04 -33.11 7.08
CA GLY A 71 0.94 -34.24 8.01
C GLY A 71 -0.02 -34.01 9.18
N PHE A 72 -0.22 -32.77 9.60
CA PHE A 72 -1.20 -32.38 10.62
C PHE A 72 -2.53 -31.86 10.03
N GLY A 73 -2.72 -31.93 8.71
CA GLY A 73 -3.92 -31.41 8.05
C GLY A 73 -4.04 -29.88 8.08
N LEU A 74 -2.93 -29.17 8.26
CA LEU A 74 -2.87 -27.71 8.26
C LEU A 74 -2.65 -27.19 6.84
N ALA A 75 -3.38 -26.15 6.46
CA ALA A 75 -3.22 -25.46 5.19
C ALA A 75 -2.48 -24.13 5.37
N MET A 76 -1.66 -23.75 4.38
CA MET A 76 -1.05 -22.42 4.26
C MET A 76 -1.64 -21.72 3.05
N LEU A 77 -2.27 -20.56 3.27
CA LEU A 77 -2.79 -19.70 2.21
C LEU A 77 -1.77 -18.59 1.93
N VAL A 78 -1.50 -18.34 0.65
CA VAL A 78 -0.67 -17.22 0.17
C VAL A 78 -1.55 -16.35 -0.71
N MET A 79 -1.80 -15.11 -0.27
CA MET A 79 -2.74 -14.19 -0.92
C MET A 79 -2.28 -12.74 -0.73
N PRO A 80 -2.80 -11.79 -1.55
CA PRO A 80 -2.62 -10.36 -1.30
C PRO A 80 -3.02 -9.97 0.12
N ARG A 81 -2.33 -8.99 0.71
CA ARG A 81 -2.56 -8.59 2.10
C ARG A 81 -3.95 -7.97 2.31
N GLY A 82 -4.45 -7.20 1.34
CA GLY A 82 -5.82 -6.67 1.39
C GLY A 82 -6.87 -7.80 1.47
N ASP A 83 -6.65 -8.90 0.75
CA ASP A 83 -7.55 -10.08 0.82
C ASP A 83 -7.41 -10.81 2.17
N ALA A 84 -6.19 -10.87 2.72
CA ALA A 84 -5.94 -11.45 4.04
C ALA A 84 -6.62 -10.66 5.18
N ASP A 85 -6.79 -9.35 5.03
CA ASP A 85 -7.52 -8.52 5.99
C ASP A 85 -9.00 -8.89 6.04
N ILE A 86 -9.61 -9.14 4.87
CA ILE A 86 -10.99 -9.63 4.76
C ILE A 86 -11.14 -11.01 5.44
N VAL A 87 -10.20 -11.92 5.18
CA VAL A 87 -10.22 -13.27 5.77
C VAL A 87 -10.01 -13.24 7.28
N THR A 88 -9.09 -12.41 7.78
CA THR A 88 -8.82 -12.30 9.23
C THR A 88 -10.00 -11.67 9.97
N GLN A 89 -10.63 -10.64 9.40
CA GLN A 89 -11.86 -10.06 9.93
C GLN A 89 -13.01 -11.07 9.96
N ALA A 90 -13.19 -11.88 8.91
CA ALA A 90 -14.19 -12.94 8.89
C ALA A 90 -13.97 -14.02 9.97
N LEU A 91 -12.71 -14.21 10.40
CA LEU A 91 -12.32 -15.09 11.50
C LEU A 91 -12.40 -14.40 12.88
N GLY A 92 -12.91 -13.18 12.96
CA GLY A 92 -13.00 -12.39 14.20
C GLY A 92 -11.64 -11.98 14.77
N GLN A 93 -10.61 -11.92 13.92
CA GLN A 93 -9.25 -11.55 14.30
C GLN A 93 -8.87 -10.22 13.66
N THR A 94 -8.21 -9.34 14.43
CA THR A 94 -7.60 -8.11 13.90
C THR A 94 -6.10 -8.24 13.96
N VAL A 95 -5.43 -8.13 12.81
CA VAL A 95 -3.97 -8.23 12.72
C VAL A 95 -3.39 -6.86 12.48
N ASN A 96 -2.64 -6.34 13.45
CA ASN A 96 -1.82 -5.17 13.18
C ASN A 96 -0.55 -5.60 12.44
N TRP A 97 -0.65 -5.67 11.12
CA TRP A 97 0.46 -6.05 10.27
C TRP A 97 1.64 -5.05 10.31
N HIS A 98 1.43 -3.81 10.79
CA HIS A 98 2.54 -2.88 11.03
C HIS A 98 3.45 -3.37 12.16
N ASP A 99 2.87 -3.84 13.27
CA ASP A 99 3.63 -4.39 14.41
C ASP A 99 4.39 -5.67 14.01
N VAL A 100 3.78 -6.49 13.15
CA VAL A 100 4.40 -7.70 12.59
C VAL A 100 5.62 -7.34 11.75
N MET A 101 5.53 -6.33 10.88
CA MET A 101 6.65 -5.88 10.06
C MET A 101 7.74 -5.18 10.88
N ALA A 102 7.35 -4.36 11.86
CA ALA A 102 8.27 -3.68 12.77
C ALA A 102 9.09 -4.69 13.59
N SER A 103 8.48 -5.78 14.07
CA SER A 103 9.18 -6.83 14.82
C SER A 103 10.11 -7.71 13.97
N GLN A 104 9.89 -7.79 12.65
CA GLN A 104 10.76 -8.51 11.71
C GLN A 104 11.90 -7.64 11.16
N SER A 105 11.76 -6.32 11.26
CA SER A 105 12.77 -5.35 10.87
C SER A 105 13.87 -5.31 11.93
N ARG A 106 14.95 -6.07 11.73
CA ARG A 106 16.19 -5.90 12.51
C ARG A 106 16.57 -4.41 12.48
N ALA A 107 16.58 -3.75 13.64
CA ALA A 107 16.93 -2.34 13.77
C ALA A 107 18.25 -2.04 13.05
N ARG A 108 18.14 -1.45 11.86
CA ARG A 108 19.27 -0.89 11.15
C ARG A 108 19.50 0.47 11.79
N LYS A 109 20.67 0.67 12.42
CA LYS A 109 21.08 1.98 12.91
C LYS A 109 20.93 2.98 11.75
N PRO A 110 20.20 4.09 11.92
CA PRO A 110 20.11 5.10 10.88
C PRO A 110 21.49 5.72 10.74
N ASP A 111 22.14 5.50 9.59
CA ASP A 111 23.23 6.36 9.16
C ASP A 111 22.68 7.78 9.02
N THR A 112 23.38 8.74 9.60
CA THR A 112 23.08 10.17 9.56
C THR A 112 22.93 10.60 8.10
N LYS A 113 21.69 10.75 7.62
CA LYS A 113 21.42 11.16 6.25
C LYS A 113 21.81 12.63 6.07
N PRO A 114 22.41 13.00 4.92
CA PRO A 114 22.55 14.40 4.56
C PRO A 114 21.17 15.06 4.53
N THR A 115 21.06 16.20 5.21
CA THR A 115 19.84 17.01 5.24
C THR A 115 19.60 17.57 3.84
N VAL A 116 18.68 16.95 3.09
CA VAL A 116 18.23 17.52 1.81
C VAL A 116 17.52 18.83 2.10
N ALA A 117 18.02 19.95 1.59
CA ALA A 117 17.31 21.22 1.67
C ALA A 117 16.06 21.16 0.77
N LEU A 118 14.91 21.61 1.29
CA LEU A 118 13.67 21.74 0.52
C LEU A 118 13.50 23.21 0.14
N ASP A 119 14.09 23.62 -0.97
CA ASP A 119 14.20 25.00 -1.43
C ASP A 119 13.38 25.29 -2.70
N MET A 120 12.90 24.26 -3.41
CA MET A 120 12.04 24.43 -4.57
C MET A 120 10.61 24.79 -4.14
N THR A 121 10.28 26.08 -4.25
CA THR A 121 9.01 26.65 -3.77
C THR A 121 7.89 26.65 -4.80
N THR A 122 8.16 26.33 -6.08
CA THR A 122 7.11 26.19 -7.09
C THR A 122 6.10 25.14 -6.65
N PRO A 123 4.80 25.47 -6.57
CA PRO A 123 3.78 24.49 -6.20
C PRO A 123 3.69 23.35 -7.22
N THR A 124 3.86 22.12 -6.76
CA THR A 124 3.86 20.93 -7.62
C THR A 124 2.77 19.96 -7.18
N LEU A 125 1.87 19.62 -8.10
CA LEU A 125 0.83 18.62 -7.91
C LEU A 125 1.26 17.31 -8.55
N PHE A 126 1.30 16.22 -7.78
CA PHE A 126 1.37 14.87 -8.33
C PHE A 126 -0.04 14.37 -8.62
N VAL A 127 -0.27 13.86 -9.83
CA VAL A 127 -1.61 13.52 -10.31
C VAL A 127 -1.58 12.13 -10.95
N ASP A 128 -2.41 11.21 -10.43
CA ASP A 128 -2.82 9.99 -11.15
C ASP A 128 -4.04 10.27 -12.05
N TYR A 129 -4.34 9.33 -12.95
CA TYR A 129 -5.50 9.32 -13.82
C TYR A 129 -6.60 8.44 -13.22
N ASP A 130 -6.30 7.15 -13.08
CA ASP A 130 -7.23 6.14 -12.59
C ASP A 130 -7.60 6.43 -11.13
N GLY A 131 -8.88 6.29 -10.80
CA GLY A 131 -9.40 6.64 -9.48
C GLY A 131 -9.17 8.10 -9.05
N THR A 132 -8.77 8.99 -9.95
CA THR A 132 -8.40 10.39 -9.64
C THR A 132 -9.13 11.38 -10.55
N LEU A 133 -8.84 11.35 -11.85
CA LEU A 133 -9.47 12.22 -12.85
C LEU A 133 -10.72 11.58 -13.47
N HIS A 134 -10.96 10.30 -13.21
CA HIS A 134 -12.17 9.55 -13.55
C HIS A 134 -12.38 8.42 -12.53
N ALA A 135 -13.59 7.88 -12.47
CA ALA A 135 -13.88 6.75 -11.62
C ALA A 135 -13.36 5.43 -12.23
N GLY A 136 -12.73 4.61 -11.40
CA GLY A 136 -12.25 3.28 -11.77
C GLY A 136 -10.93 3.26 -12.51
N HIS A 137 -10.62 2.11 -13.10
CA HIS A 137 -9.35 1.83 -13.74
C HIS A 137 -9.49 1.73 -15.25
N ALA A 138 -8.48 2.25 -15.95
CA ALA A 138 -8.39 2.16 -17.39
C ALA A 138 -7.68 0.89 -17.84
N PHE A 139 -8.25 0.27 -18.85
CA PHE A 139 -7.69 -0.86 -19.58
C PHE A 139 -7.39 -0.40 -21.00
N VAL A 140 -6.19 -0.76 -21.46
CA VAL A 140 -5.73 -0.48 -22.81
C VAL A 140 -5.77 -1.79 -23.56
N ASP A 141 -6.55 -1.86 -24.62
CA ASP A 141 -6.61 -3.05 -25.47
C ASP A 141 -5.41 -3.15 -26.42
N GLU A 142 -5.32 -4.25 -27.16
CA GLU A 142 -4.24 -4.50 -28.13
C GLU A 142 -4.20 -3.46 -29.28
N ARG A 143 -5.26 -2.68 -29.45
CA ARG A 143 -5.39 -1.64 -30.48
C ARG A 143 -5.09 -0.25 -29.93
N GLY A 144 -4.75 -0.13 -28.65
CA GLY A 144 -4.49 1.13 -27.97
C GLY A 144 -5.75 1.90 -27.58
N GLN A 145 -6.93 1.28 -27.67
CA GLN A 145 -8.17 1.88 -27.20
C GLN A 145 -8.26 1.76 -25.68
N ILE A 146 -8.61 2.87 -25.03
CA ILE A 146 -8.84 2.90 -23.59
C ILE A 146 -10.31 2.67 -23.28
N THR A 147 -10.56 1.79 -22.32
CA THR A 147 -11.88 1.54 -21.72
C THR A 147 -11.76 1.61 -20.20
N LEU A 148 -12.77 2.15 -19.52
CA LEU A 148 -12.83 2.14 -18.06
C LEU A 148 -13.68 0.96 -17.60
N ASP A 149 -13.26 0.24 -16.55
CA ASP A 149 -14.10 -0.78 -15.90
C ASP A 149 -15.43 -0.24 -15.39
N SER A 150 -15.46 1.04 -14.99
CA SER A 150 -16.64 1.75 -14.52
C SER A 150 -17.66 2.02 -15.62
N GLY A 151 -17.29 1.89 -16.90
CA GLY A 151 -18.09 2.29 -18.04
C GLY A 151 -18.30 3.81 -18.15
N ARG A 152 -17.61 4.61 -17.33
CA ARG A 152 -17.73 6.07 -17.31
C ARG A 152 -16.84 6.74 -18.35
N PRO A 153 -17.08 8.03 -18.66
CA PRO A 153 -16.20 8.79 -19.55
C PRO A 153 -14.80 8.97 -18.97
N LEU A 154 -13.79 8.82 -19.84
CA LEU A 154 -12.40 9.12 -19.49
C LEU A 154 -12.26 10.59 -19.08
N PHE A 155 -11.56 10.85 -17.97
CA PHE A 155 -11.35 12.17 -17.38
C PHE A 155 -12.60 12.98 -17.05
N GLU A 156 -13.72 12.34 -16.70
CA GLU A 156 -14.97 13.03 -16.32
C GLU A 156 -14.78 14.09 -15.20
N PHE A 157 -13.79 13.93 -14.32
CA PHE A 157 -13.51 14.84 -13.22
C PHE A 157 -12.41 15.87 -13.52
N ALA A 158 -11.73 15.79 -14.67
CA ALA A 158 -10.71 16.76 -15.03
C ALA A 158 -11.21 18.23 -15.05
N PRO A 159 -12.46 18.56 -15.46
CA PRO A 159 -12.98 19.92 -15.36
C PRO A 159 -12.95 20.50 -13.94
N LEU A 160 -13.11 19.67 -12.90
CA LEU A 160 -13.03 20.11 -11.50
C LEU A 160 -11.61 20.56 -11.15
N LEU A 161 -10.60 19.76 -11.53
CA LEU A 161 -9.22 20.12 -11.30
C LEU A 161 -8.82 21.38 -12.10
N ILE A 162 -9.28 21.50 -13.35
CA ILE A 162 -9.06 22.70 -14.17
C ILE A 162 -9.61 23.93 -13.46
N GLY A 163 -10.85 23.88 -12.99
CA GLY A 163 -11.48 24.99 -12.27
C GLY A 163 -10.72 25.37 -11.00
N MET A 164 -10.26 24.39 -10.21
CA MET A 164 -9.46 24.66 -9.01
C MET A 164 -8.09 25.28 -9.32
N LEU A 165 -7.45 24.92 -10.44
CA LEU A 165 -6.13 25.40 -10.82
C LEU A 165 -6.14 26.71 -11.63
N GLU A 166 -7.28 27.13 -12.15
CA GLU A 166 -7.44 28.32 -13.00
C GLU A 166 -6.90 29.61 -12.32
N PRO A 167 -7.18 29.89 -11.03
CA PRO A 167 -6.62 31.04 -10.32
C PRO A 167 -5.12 30.92 -10.00
N TYR A 168 -4.52 29.74 -10.19
CA TYR A 168 -3.16 29.41 -9.76
C TYR A 168 -2.29 28.95 -10.94
N PRO A 169 -1.93 29.84 -11.89
CA PRO A 169 -1.20 29.47 -13.11
C PRO A 169 0.21 28.92 -12.85
N ALA A 170 0.80 29.19 -11.68
CA ALA A 170 2.13 28.74 -11.31
C ALA A 170 2.21 27.28 -10.84
N VAL A 171 1.07 26.62 -10.62
CA VAL A 171 1.03 25.20 -10.20
C VAL A 171 1.47 24.33 -11.37
N GLN A 172 2.52 23.56 -11.13
CA GLN A 172 3.06 22.55 -12.05
C GLN A 172 2.48 21.17 -11.73
N ILE A 173 2.42 20.30 -12.73
CA ILE A 173 1.95 18.92 -12.60
C ILE A 173 3.11 17.96 -12.87
N VAL A 174 3.25 16.95 -12.01
CA VAL A 174 4.07 15.78 -12.26
C VAL A 174 3.15 14.58 -12.34
N LEU A 175 3.16 13.86 -13.48
CA LEU A 175 2.28 12.71 -13.63
C LEU A 175 2.81 11.49 -12.88
N THR A 176 1.93 10.92 -12.08
CA THR A 176 2.15 9.70 -11.31
C THR A 176 1.04 8.75 -11.65
N THR A 177 1.15 8.09 -12.81
CA THR A 177 0.11 7.18 -13.29
C THR A 177 0.69 5.87 -13.78
N SER A 178 -0.06 4.78 -13.59
CA SER A 178 0.26 3.43 -14.05
C SER A 178 0.42 3.35 -15.57
N TRP A 179 -0.24 4.24 -16.32
CA TRP A 179 -0.20 4.29 -17.79
C TRP A 179 1.21 4.51 -18.34
N LEU A 180 2.10 5.17 -17.58
CA LEU A 180 3.50 5.37 -17.96
C LEU A 180 4.31 4.06 -18.04
N GLN A 181 3.76 2.95 -17.53
CA GLN A 181 4.37 1.63 -17.62
C GLN A 181 4.13 0.97 -18.99
N THR A 182 3.01 1.28 -19.64
CA THR A 182 2.57 0.62 -20.88
C THR A 182 2.60 1.55 -22.09
N MET A 183 2.56 2.86 -21.90
CA MET A 183 2.52 3.86 -22.97
C MET A 183 3.73 4.81 -22.94
N PRO A 184 4.12 5.43 -24.08
CA PRO A 184 5.06 6.56 -24.11
C PRO A 184 4.52 7.80 -23.37
N THR A 185 5.41 8.63 -22.84
CA THR A 185 5.04 9.78 -21.99
C THR A 185 4.20 10.80 -22.75
N GLU A 186 4.57 11.05 -24.00
CA GLU A 186 3.93 12.01 -24.88
C GLU A 186 2.48 11.59 -25.17
N ILE A 187 2.25 10.29 -25.34
CA ILE A 187 0.91 9.73 -25.53
C ILE A 187 0.08 9.89 -24.24
N VAL A 188 0.64 9.56 -23.07
CA VAL A 188 -0.05 9.74 -21.78
C VAL A 188 -0.44 11.21 -21.54
N ILE A 189 0.42 12.16 -21.88
CA ILE A 189 0.13 13.60 -21.76
C ILE A 189 -0.94 14.03 -22.78
N SER A 190 -0.92 13.49 -24.00
CA SER A 190 -1.86 13.87 -25.06
C SER A 190 -3.33 13.55 -24.75
N TYR A 191 -3.56 12.65 -23.79
CA TYR A 191 -4.88 12.29 -23.29
C TYR A 191 -5.50 13.37 -22.39
N LEU A 192 -4.68 14.20 -21.72
CA LEU A 192 -5.20 15.24 -20.83
C LEU A 192 -5.88 16.37 -21.60
N PRO A 193 -6.89 17.03 -20.99
CA PRO A 193 -7.33 18.33 -21.45
C PRO A 193 -6.16 19.32 -21.57
N PRO A 194 -6.12 20.18 -22.61
CA PRO A 194 -4.99 21.09 -22.86
C PRO A 194 -4.59 21.96 -21.66
N GLU A 195 -5.55 22.33 -20.82
CA GLU A 195 -5.39 23.14 -19.61
C GLU A 195 -4.52 22.47 -18.54
N LEU A 196 -4.62 21.14 -18.43
CA LEU A 196 -3.80 20.33 -17.53
C LEU A 196 -2.50 19.90 -18.23
N ALA A 197 -2.58 19.48 -19.50
CA ALA A 197 -1.42 19.02 -20.27
C ALA A 197 -0.29 20.06 -20.29
N ARG A 198 -0.62 21.34 -20.51
CA ARG A 198 0.35 22.46 -20.52
C ARG A 198 1.04 22.73 -19.16
N ARG A 199 0.51 22.18 -18.07
CA ARG A 199 1.08 22.30 -16.72
C ARG A 199 2.00 21.13 -16.38
N VAL A 200 2.00 20.06 -17.17
CA VAL A 200 2.87 18.90 -16.95
C VAL A 200 4.32 19.27 -17.24
N VAL A 201 5.17 19.15 -16.23
CA VAL A 201 6.62 19.47 -16.34
C VAL A 201 7.53 18.25 -16.21
N ASP A 202 7.02 17.15 -15.66
CA ASP A 202 7.76 15.90 -15.50
C ASP A 202 6.79 14.73 -15.26
N THR A 203 7.33 13.52 -15.16
CA THR A 203 6.61 12.31 -14.75
C THR A 203 7.44 11.48 -13.78
N THR A 204 6.83 10.52 -13.09
CA THR A 204 7.58 9.52 -12.31
C THR A 204 8.02 8.30 -13.15
N ARG A 205 7.97 8.37 -14.48
CA ARG A 205 8.41 7.28 -15.35
C ARG A 205 9.84 6.84 -15.01
N GLY A 206 10.06 5.52 -15.03
CA GLY A 206 11.37 4.92 -14.78
C GLY A 206 11.79 4.89 -13.30
N ARG A 207 11.01 5.50 -12.40
CA ARG A 207 11.19 5.34 -10.95
C ARG A 207 10.55 4.03 -10.51
N LYS A 208 11.26 3.31 -9.65
CA LYS A 208 10.80 2.06 -9.07
C LYS A 208 10.79 2.21 -7.56
N ALA A 209 9.67 1.87 -6.94
CA ALA A 209 9.58 1.77 -5.50
C ALA A 209 10.52 0.67 -4.99
N ARG A 210 10.95 0.78 -3.73
CA ARG A 210 11.63 -0.35 -3.08
C ARG A 210 10.67 -1.54 -2.98
N PHE A 211 11.19 -2.74 -3.16
CA PHE A 211 10.40 -3.98 -3.15
C PHE A 211 9.55 -4.14 -1.88
N SER A 212 10.08 -3.77 -0.71
CA SER A 212 9.33 -3.78 0.55
C SER A 212 8.09 -2.89 0.53
N TYR A 213 8.17 -1.73 -0.13
CA TYR A 213 7.04 -0.81 -0.28
C TYR A 213 6.07 -1.23 -1.38
N MET A 214 6.53 -2.00 -2.37
CA MET A 214 5.61 -2.65 -3.31
C MET A 214 4.79 -3.73 -2.60
N GLN A 215 5.41 -4.49 -1.69
CA GLN A 215 4.75 -5.60 -0.98
C GLN A 215 3.69 -5.14 0.03
N ASN A 216 3.85 -3.98 0.66
CA ASN A 216 2.88 -3.45 1.63
C ASN A 216 1.86 -2.49 0.99
N GLY A 217 1.90 -2.28 -0.33
CA GLY A 217 0.99 -1.37 -1.04
C GLY A 217 1.37 0.11 -1.01
N SER A 218 2.46 0.50 -0.31
CA SER A 218 2.89 1.90 -0.20
C SER A 218 3.89 2.33 -1.29
N GLY A 219 3.96 1.59 -2.39
CA GLY A 219 4.96 1.80 -3.44
C GLY A 219 4.77 3.14 -4.17
N ARG A 220 3.53 3.57 -4.36
CA ARG A 220 3.22 4.87 -4.96
C ARG A 220 3.70 6.02 -4.09
N THR A 221 3.41 5.94 -2.80
CA THR A 221 3.88 6.88 -1.76
C THR A 221 5.41 6.98 -1.77
N ASP A 222 6.13 5.86 -1.84
CA ASP A 222 7.60 5.84 -1.93
C ASP A 222 8.14 6.54 -3.17
N ILE A 223 7.55 6.28 -4.34
CA ILE A 223 7.95 6.90 -5.60
C ILE A 223 7.80 8.42 -5.53
N ILE A 224 6.66 8.90 -5.03
CA ILE A 224 6.36 10.32 -4.89
C ILE A 224 7.31 10.97 -3.87
N THR A 225 7.48 10.38 -2.70
CA THR A 225 8.40 10.90 -1.66
C THR A 225 9.84 10.97 -2.17
N CYS A 226 10.32 9.92 -2.84
CA CYS A 226 11.66 9.91 -3.42
C CYS A 226 11.82 10.96 -4.52
N TYR A 227 10.80 11.18 -5.34
CA TYR A 227 10.81 12.26 -6.33
C TYR A 227 10.89 13.62 -5.63
N ALA A 228 9.98 13.90 -4.70
CA ALA A 228 9.85 15.19 -4.05
C ALA A 228 11.14 15.58 -3.31
N PHE A 229 11.71 14.66 -2.52
CA PHE A 229 12.99 14.89 -1.86
C PHE A 229 14.15 14.98 -2.87
N GLY A 230 14.19 14.12 -3.89
CA GLY A 230 15.25 14.18 -4.90
C GLY A 230 15.28 15.50 -5.69
N LYS A 231 14.13 16.19 -5.79
CA LYS A 231 13.99 17.50 -6.44
C LYS A 231 13.94 18.68 -5.45
N GLY A 232 14.07 18.44 -4.15
CA GLY A 232 14.02 19.50 -3.14
C GLY A 232 12.65 20.20 -3.03
N LEU A 233 11.55 19.54 -3.42
CA LEU A 233 10.22 20.16 -3.45
C LEU A 233 9.74 20.52 -2.05
N LYS A 234 9.47 21.80 -1.83
CA LYS A 234 8.90 22.31 -0.58
C LYS A 234 7.37 22.32 -0.60
N ASN A 235 6.79 22.77 -1.70
CA ASN A 235 5.35 22.96 -1.85
C ASN A 235 4.77 21.91 -2.79
N TRP A 236 4.36 20.77 -2.28
CA TRP A 236 3.77 19.72 -3.11
C TRP A 236 2.56 19.03 -2.46
N LEU A 237 1.70 18.47 -3.30
CA LEU A 237 0.53 17.67 -2.92
C LEU A 237 0.37 16.54 -3.93
N ALA A 238 -0.07 15.36 -3.50
CA ALA A 238 -0.33 14.21 -4.36
C ALA A 238 -1.82 13.82 -4.29
N LEU A 239 -2.43 13.63 -5.47
CA LEU A 239 -3.80 13.18 -5.66
C LEU A 239 -3.76 11.81 -6.33
N ASP A 240 -4.14 10.78 -5.58
CA ASP A 240 -3.96 9.39 -6.01
C ASP A 240 -4.86 8.48 -5.14
N ASP A 241 -5.45 7.43 -5.71
CA ASP A 241 -6.25 6.43 -4.99
C ASP A 241 -5.39 5.31 -4.36
N SER A 242 -4.07 5.34 -4.60
CA SER A 242 -3.12 4.30 -4.23
C SER A 242 -1.96 4.78 -3.32
N VAL A 243 -2.09 5.95 -2.70
CA VAL A 243 -1.08 6.54 -1.78
C VAL A 243 -1.28 6.13 -0.32
N TYR A 244 -1.13 4.84 -0.04
CA TYR A 244 -1.27 4.27 1.29
C TYR A 244 -0.05 4.53 2.20
N ASP A 245 -0.27 4.40 3.52
CA ASP A 245 0.77 4.44 4.56
C ASP A 245 1.66 5.71 4.57
N ALA A 246 1.13 6.86 4.12
CA ALA A 246 1.85 8.13 4.12
C ALA A 246 2.48 8.52 5.47
N SER A 247 1.92 8.05 6.59
CA SER A 247 2.47 8.23 7.94
C SER A 247 3.86 7.61 8.13
N ASN A 248 4.23 6.63 7.31
CA ASN A 248 5.53 5.97 7.37
C ASN A 248 6.61 6.68 6.54
N PHE A 249 6.25 7.76 5.84
CA PHE A 249 7.13 8.51 4.97
C PHE A 249 7.45 9.89 5.54
N GLY A 250 8.70 10.30 5.35
CA GLY A 250 9.25 11.51 5.95
C GLY A 250 10.59 11.24 6.62
N ARG A 251 11.10 12.24 7.31
CA ARG A 251 12.19 12.12 8.28
C ARG A 251 11.64 11.59 9.59
N GLU A 252 10.45 12.04 9.96
CA GLU A 252 9.72 11.60 11.14
C GLU A 252 8.34 11.02 10.76
N PRO A 253 7.79 10.07 11.53
CA PRO A 253 6.45 9.54 11.28
C PRO A 253 5.38 10.64 11.24
N GLY A 254 4.53 10.59 10.22
CA GLY A 254 3.43 11.54 10.03
C GLY A 254 3.79 12.85 9.32
N GLU A 255 5.07 13.14 9.11
CA GLU A 255 5.54 14.42 8.54
C GLU A 255 4.86 14.75 7.20
N LEU A 256 4.71 13.75 6.32
CA LEU A 256 4.21 13.94 4.96
C LEU A 256 2.72 13.65 4.77
N VAL A 257 1.97 13.30 5.82
CA VAL A 257 0.56 12.91 5.70
C VAL A 257 -0.28 14.00 5.02
N GLN A 258 0.01 15.28 5.32
CA GLN A 258 -0.71 16.40 4.73
C GLN A 258 -0.44 16.58 3.22
N ASN A 259 0.67 16.03 2.71
CA ASN A 259 1.04 16.11 1.30
C ASN A 259 0.34 15.04 0.43
N PHE A 260 -0.36 14.08 1.03
CA PHE A 260 -1.10 13.05 0.28
C PHE A 260 -2.61 13.19 0.50
N VAL A 261 -3.36 13.20 -0.59
CA VAL A 261 -4.82 13.08 -0.61
C VAL A 261 -5.13 11.71 -1.19
N LEU A 262 -5.41 10.75 -0.30
CA LEU A 262 -5.89 9.43 -0.69
C LEU A 262 -7.33 9.57 -1.19
N LEU A 263 -7.56 9.23 -2.45
CA LEU A 263 -8.88 9.34 -3.08
C LEU A 263 -9.62 8.00 -3.02
N ASP A 264 -10.95 8.08 -2.96
CA ASP A 264 -11.80 6.93 -3.25
C ASP A 264 -11.82 6.73 -4.77
N SER A 265 -11.45 5.54 -5.26
CA SER A 265 -11.33 5.28 -6.69
C SER A 265 -12.64 5.40 -7.47
N THR A 266 -13.79 5.40 -6.80
CA THR A 266 -15.12 5.57 -7.43
C THR A 266 -15.55 7.04 -7.52
N LEU A 267 -14.97 7.91 -6.69
CA LEU A 267 -15.29 9.34 -6.63
C LEU A 267 -14.17 10.19 -7.21
N GLY A 268 -12.92 9.73 -7.14
CA GLY A 268 -11.73 10.49 -7.48
C GLY A 268 -11.74 11.88 -6.85
N ILE A 269 -11.35 12.89 -7.65
CA ILE A 269 -11.36 14.28 -7.20
C ILE A 269 -12.77 14.90 -7.11
N SER A 270 -13.84 14.18 -7.47
CA SER A 270 -15.20 14.69 -7.26
C SER A 270 -15.62 14.67 -5.79
N ASP A 271 -14.93 13.92 -4.92
CA ASP A 271 -15.14 13.96 -3.47
C ASP A 271 -14.93 15.38 -2.91
N GLU A 272 -15.94 15.92 -2.23
CA GLU A 272 -15.90 17.29 -1.70
C GLU A 272 -14.81 17.48 -0.63
N GLY A 273 -14.51 16.44 0.15
CA GLY A 273 -13.41 16.46 1.13
C GLY A 273 -12.06 16.59 0.44
N ALA A 274 -11.83 15.81 -0.63
CA ALA A 274 -10.64 15.90 -1.46
C ALA A 274 -10.50 17.27 -2.12
N GLN A 275 -11.57 17.80 -2.72
CA GLN A 275 -11.56 19.13 -3.32
C GLN A 275 -11.23 20.22 -2.29
N GLN A 276 -11.82 20.13 -1.09
CA GLN A 276 -11.55 21.07 -0.02
C GLN A 276 -10.07 21.05 0.39
N ARG A 277 -9.47 19.87 0.52
CA ARG A 277 -8.03 19.73 0.80
C ARG A 277 -7.16 20.34 -0.30
N VAL A 278 -7.53 20.17 -1.57
CA VAL A 278 -6.83 20.79 -2.70
C VAL A 278 -6.92 22.31 -2.63
N ARG A 279 -8.12 22.86 -2.41
CA ARG A 279 -8.34 24.31 -2.29
C ARG A 279 -7.54 24.93 -1.13
N GLU A 280 -7.56 24.29 0.04
CA GLU A 280 -6.79 24.74 1.20
C GLU A 280 -5.28 24.73 0.94
N TRP A 281 -4.78 23.67 0.28
CA TRP A 281 -3.39 23.59 -0.11
C TRP A 281 -3.01 24.72 -1.09
N LEU A 282 -3.84 24.97 -2.12
CA LEU A 282 -3.62 26.02 -3.12
C LEU A 282 -3.55 27.41 -2.49
N VAL A 283 -4.50 27.75 -1.62
CA VAL A 283 -4.51 29.03 -0.89
C VAL A 283 -3.23 29.18 -0.06
N ARG A 284 -2.84 28.14 0.69
CA ARG A 284 -1.65 28.16 1.53
C ARG A 284 -0.36 28.38 0.73
N VAL A 285 -0.15 27.62 -0.36
CA VAL A 285 1.08 27.72 -1.16
C VAL A 285 1.14 28.99 -1.99
N HIS A 286 -0.01 29.55 -2.38
CA HIS A 286 -0.08 30.85 -3.04
C HIS A 286 0.29 32.00 -2.09
N ASN A 287 -0.25 32.01 -0.86
CA ASN A 287 0.05 33.05 0.13
C ASN A 287 1.54 33.06 0.52
N ASN A 288 2.15 31.88 0.69
CA ASN A 288 3.58 31.74 1.00
C ASN A 288 4.52 32.24 -0.10
N ARG A 289 4.01 32.53 -1.30
CA ARG A 289 4.78 33.07 -2.42
C ARG A 289 4.70 34.60 -2.50
N ASN A 290 3.69 35.20 -1.88
CA ASN A 290 3.48 36.66 -1.85
C ASN A 290 4.13 37.33 -0.62
N THR A 291 4.75 36.55 0.25
CA THR A 291 5.57 36.96 1.40
C THR A 291 7.03 36.67 1.15
#